data_AF-A0A937X1D0-F1
#
_entry.id   AF-A0A937X1D0-F1
#
_cell.length_a   1.000
_cell.length_b   1.000
_cell.length_c   1.000
_cell.angle_alpha   90.00
_cell.angle_beta   90.00
_cell.angle_gamma   90.00
#
_symmetry.space_group_name_H-M   'P 1'
#
loop_
_entity.id
_entity.type
_entity.pdbx_description
1 polymer ?
#
loop_
_entity_poly.entity_id
_entity_poly.type
_entity_poly.pdbx_seq_one_letter_code
_entity_poly.pdbx_strand_id
1 'polypeptide(L)'
;MRKLPRDDRKRYQALAEAVGDRPVSRHALHRLLLAGQPTREVDLDRRKGPFEPGRRLIDHLDRLRDAPLAPGIDRTAILAEAIAEIDDTVRIAQRGKNSCVATTATILLARQKPAEFVRIVAGLASPAGVVRMAGGKDLRRSEGWNTQDDGGRTTTSRLLQSALLNFGAALPTTYDPISDSHRFGPISTGNGLTGGGSARINSQLQGRPFEAHLFTTIDRSFEWHRVTTALAAGKGPFPVGLQWGSGGSHEVLLEGIRDSWVIFTNPSGHRQHLSVDEFRSHLRSAEIPR
;
A
#
# COMPACT_ATOMS: atom_id res chain seq x y z
N MET A 1 16.47 17.22 20.32
CA MET A 1 16.56 16.64 18.95
C MET A 1 18.02 16.44 18.57
N ARG A 2 18.42 15.24 18.15
CA ARG A 2 19.77 15.00 17.61
C ARG A 2 19.89 15.75 16.29
N LYS A 3 20.94 16.59 16.12
CA LYS A 3 21.18 17.28 14.85
C LYS A 3 21.42 16.24 13.75
N LEU A 4 20.75 16.39 12.60
CA LEU A 4 21.04 15.58 11.43
C LEU A 4 22.52 15.76 11.01
N PRO A 5 23.15 14.68 10.51
CA PRO A 5 24.39 14.78 9.75
C PRO A 5 24.29 15.87 8.67
N ARG A 6 25.41 16.51 8.34
CA ARG A 6 25.44 17.63 7.37
C ARG A 6 24.85 17.21 6.02
N ASP A 7 25.18 16.01 5.56
CA ASP A 7 24.72 15.52 4.25
C ASP A 7 23.21 15.23 4.26
N ASP A 8 22.70 14.56 5.29
CA ASP A 8 21.26 14.30 5.42
C ASP A 8 20.45 15.62 5.51
N ARG A 9 21.03 16.68 6.09
CA ARG A 9 20.41 18.01 6.12
C ARG A 9 20.32 18.65 4.74
N LYS A 10 21.40 18.57 3.94
CA LYS A 10 21.40 19.07 2.55
C LYS A 10 20.37 18.34 1.69
N ARG A 11 20.31 17.01 1.83
CA ARG A 11 19.36 16.16 1.12
C ARG A 11 17.92 16.51 1.48
N TYR A 12 17.64 16.70 2.77
CA TYR A 12 16.34 17.17 3.24
C TYR A 12 15.95 18.52 2.63
N GLN A 13 16.87 19.49 2.61
CA GLN A 13 16.63 20.81 2.01
C GLN A 13 16.30 20.69 0.52
N ALA A 14 17.07 19.91 -0.23
CA ALA A 14 16.83 19.67 -1.65
C ALA A 14 15.50 18.95 -1.92
N LEU A 15 15.08 18.04 -1.03
CA LEU A 15 13.73 17.44 -1.10
C LEU A 15 12.64 18.48 -0.82
N ALA A 16 12.81 19.35 0.16
CA ALA A 16 11.85 20.40 0.49
C ALA A 16 11.71 21.43 -0.65
N GLU A 17 12.80 21.75 -1.34
CA GLU A 17 12.81 22.57 -2.55
C GLU A 17 12.09 21.85 -3.70
N ALA A 18 12.41 20.58 -3.94
CA ALA A 18 11.81 19.79 -5.02
C ALA A 18 10.30 19.54 -4.87
N VAL A 19 9.79 19.50 -3.63
CA VAL A 19 8.35 19.44 -3.35
C VAL A 19 7.63 20.74 -3.77
N GLY A 20 8.35 21.85 -3.89
CA GLY A 20 7.81 23.14 -4.31
C GLY A 20 6.82 23.73 -3.30
N ASP A 21 5.81 24.44 -3.80
CA ASP A 21 4.77 25.11 -3.00
C ASP A 21 3.57 24.19 -2.69
N ARG A 22 3.87 22.97 -2.24
CA ARG A 22 2.86 21.97 -1.86
C ARG A 22 2.80 21.87 -0.33
N PRO A 23 1.97 22.68 0.35
CA PRO A 23 2.04 22.85 1.81
C PRO A 23 1.86 21.53 2.58
N VAL A 24 0.94 20.68 2.12
CA VAL A 24 0.71 19.34 2.70
C VAL A 24 1.99 18.51 2.68
N SER A 25 2.65 18.40 1.52
CA SER A 25 3.84 17.57 1.36
C SER A 25 5.06 18.17 2.08
N ARG A 26 5.18 19.50 2.15
CA ARG A 26 6.22 20.16 2.95
C ARG A 26 6.03 19.89 4.44
N HIS A 27 4.80 19.98 4.94
CA HIS A 27 4.47 19.69 6.34
C HIS A 27 4.71 18.22 6.67
N ALA A 28 4.28 17.30 5.79
CA ALA A 28 4.55 15.88 5.89
C ALA A 28 6.06 15.61 5.97
N LEU A 29 6.85 16.17 5.04
CA LEU A 29 8.31 16.03 5.04
C LEU A 29 8.93 16.47 6.38
N HIS A 30 8.45 17.58 6.95
CA HIS A 30 8.88 18.07 8.25
C HIS A 30 8.54 17.10 9.39
N ARG A 31 7.31 16.57 9.43
CA ARG A 31 6.89 15.58 10.42
C ARG A 31 7.72 14.30 10.35
N LEU A 32 7.95 13.79 9.13
CA LEU A 32 8.81 12.62 8.89
C LEU A 32 10.22 12.87 9.44
N LEU A 33 10.77 14.06 9.21
CA LEU A 33 12.07 14.45 9.74
C LEU A 33 12.11 14.48 11.26
N LEU A 34 11.10 15.07 11.91
CA LEU A 34 11.00 15.11 13.38
C LEU A 34 10.90 13.70 13.98
N ALA A 35 10.23 12.78 13.29
CA ALA A 35 10.17 11.37 13.65
C ALA A 35 11.49 10.60 13.38
N GLY A 36 12.44 11.21 12.65
CA GLY A 36 13.70 10.59 12.25
C GLY A 36 13.55 9.49 11.19
N GLN A 37 12.37 9.33 10.60
CA GLN A 37 12.06 8.26 9.66
C GLN A 37 12.93 8.28 8.40
N PRO A 38 13.20 9.43 7.73
CA PRO A 38 14.00 9.46 6.50
C PRO A 38 15.37 8.79 6.63
N THR A 39 15.98 8.85 7.82
CA THR A 39 17.32 8.32 8.10
C THR A 39 17.35 6.95 8.77
N ARG A 40 16.21 6.47 9.28
CA ARG A 40 16.12 5.22 10.06
C ARG A 40 15.45 4.09 9.29
N GLU A 41 14.41 4.41 8.53
CA GLU A 41 13.64 3.44 7.77
C GLU A 41 14.46 2.96 6.58
N VAL A 42 14.53 1.64 6.39
CA VAL A 42 15.26 1.00 5.28
C VAL A 42 14.33 0.12 4.46
N ASP A 43 14.65 -0.05 3.18
CA ASP A 43 13.91 -0.92 2.28
C ASP A 43 14.09 -2.42 2.61
N LEU A 44 13.36 -3.26 1.89
CA LEU A 44 13.43 -4.72 2.04
C LEU A 44 14.28 -5.39 0.95
N ASP A 45 15.07 -4.64 0.18
CA ASP A 45 15.84 -5.19 -0.94
C ASP A 45 17.07 -5.95 -0.46
N ARG A 46 16.90 -7.25 -0.20
CA ARG A 46 17.96 -8.15 0.27
C ARG A 46 18.84 -8.74 -0.84
N ARG A 47 18.76 -8.23 -2.09
CA ARG A 47 19.55 -8.79 -3.21
C ARG A 47 21.07 -8.70 -3.01
N LYS A 48 21.54 -7.82 -2.13
CA LYS A 48 22.95 -7.72 -1.76
C LYS A 48 23.40 -8.72 -0.70
N GLY A 49 22.49 -9.58 -0.22
CA GLY A 49 22.73 -10.56 0.84
C GLY A 49 22.06 -10.18 2.16
N PRO A 50 21.96 -11.12 3.12
CA PRO A 50 21.22 -10.91 4.37
C PRO A 50 21.91 -9.93 5.34
N PHE A 51 23.18 -9.60 5.10
CA PHE A 51 24.00 -8.74 5.97
C PHE A 51 24.18 -7.31 5.43
N GLU A 52 23.75 -7.05 4.19
CA GLU A 52 23.84 -5.73 3.59
C GLU A 52 22.58 -4.93 3.95
N PRO A 53 22.70 -3.79 4.65
CA PRO A 53 21.55 -3.02 5.06
C PRO A 53 20.81 -2.48 3.83
N GLY A 54 19.47 -2.52 3.89
CA GLY A 54 18.61 -1.89 2.89
C GLY A 54 18.89 -0.39 2.78
N ARG A 55 18.50 0.23 1.66
CA ARG A 55 18.70 1.68 1.48
C ARG A 55 17.68 2.46 2.31
N ARG A 56 18.07 3.63 2.80
CA ARG A 56 17.22 4.45 3.66
C ARG A 56 16.09 5.12 2.87
N LEU A 57 15.01 5.49 3.55
CA LEU A 57 13.90 6.24 2.94
C LEU A 57 14.39 7.50 2.20
N ILE A 58 15.32 8.27 2.78
CA ILE A 58 15.88 9.46 2.13
C ILE A 58 16.63 9.13 0.83
N ASP A 59 17.23 7.93 0.72
CA ASP A 59 17.91 7.46 -0.50
C ASP A 59 16.91 7.20 -1.63
N HIS A 60 15.73 6.67 -1.31
CA HIS A 60 14.68 6.46 -2.30
C HIS A 60 13.96 7.74 -2.69
N LEU A 61 13.76 8.66 -1.75
CA LEU A 61 13.17 9.97 -2.05
C LEU A 61 14.07 10.79 -2.98
N ASP A 62 15.39 10.82 -2.74
CA ASP A 62 16.33 11.46 -3.66
C ASP A 62 16.35 10.77 -5.03
N ARG A 63 16.29 9.43 -5.05
CA ARG A 63 16.20 8.71 -6.32
C ARG A 63 14.93 9.06 -7.08
N LEU A 64 13.78 9.18 -6.42
CA LEU A 64 12.53 9.59 -7.05
C LEU A 64 12.61 11.04 -7.55
N ARG A 65 13.35 11.91 -6.85
CA ARG A 65 13.68 13.27 -7.30
C ARG A 65 14.55 13.27 -8.57
N ASP A 66 15.60 12.45 -8.67
CA ASP A 66 16.60 12.64 -9.73
C ASP A 66 16.55 11.63 -10.88
N ALA A 67 16.11 10.39 -10.63
CA ALA A 67 16.20 9.32 -11.62
C ALA A 67 15.26 9.56 -12.81
N PRO A 68 15.59 9.09 -14.02
CA PRO A 68 14.68 9.13 -15.17
C PRO A 68 13.32 8.53 -14.83
N LEU A 69 12.25 9.19 -15.27
CA LEU A 69 10.87 8.73 -15.14
C LEU A 69 10.33 8.36 -16.51
N ALA A 70 9.35 7.47 -16.55
CA ALA A 70 8.63 7.20 -17.78
C ALA A 70 7.87 8.45 -18.27
N PRO A 71 7.62 8.56 -19.59
CA PRO A 71 6.86 9.66 -20.16
C PRO A 71 5.51 9.85 -19.48
N GLY A 72 5.11 11.10 -19.26
CA GLY A 72 3.83 11.46 -18.66
C GLY A 72 3.78 11.44 -17.12
N ILE A 73 4.86 11.08 -16.43
CA ILE A 73 4.94 11.18 -14.97
C ILE A 73 5.49 12.55 -14.57
N ASP A 74 4.70 13.33 -13.85
CA ASP A 74 5.15 14.56 -13.19
C ASP A 74 5.98 14.19 -11.95
N ARG A 75 7.28 14.53 -12.02
CA ARG A 75 8.28 14.29 -10.97
C ARG A 75 7.95 14.98 -9.65
N THR A 76 7.58 16.26 -9.72
CA THR A 76 7.23 17.05 -8.54
C THR A 76 5.99 16.47 -7.89
N ALA A 77 5.01 16.03 -8.69
CA ALA A 77 3.80 15.43 -8.21
C ALA A 77 4.03 14.09 -7.51
N ILE A 78 4.68 13.14 -8.17
CA ILE A 78 4.89 11.81 -7.60
C ILE A 78 5.75 11.86 -6.33
N LEU A 79 6.74 12.76 -6.26
CA LEU A 79 7.55 12.97 -5.06
C LEU A 79 6.69 13.52 -3.91
N ALA A 80 5.91 14.56 -4.17
CA ALA A 80 5.06 15.20 -3.17
C ALA A 80 3.95 14.26 -2.66
N GLU A 81 3.36 13.47 -3.55
CA GLU A 81 2.35 12.46 -3.22
C GLU A 81 2.95 11.36 -2.34
N ALA A 82 4.10 10.78 -2.72
CA ALA A 82 4.75 9.74 -1.93
C ALA A 82 5.09 10.20 -0.50
N ILE A 83 5.60 11.43 -0.35
CA ILE A 83 5.90 12.03 0.96
C ILE A 83 4.62 12.19 1.79
N ALA A 84 3.55 12.72 1.18
CA ALA A 84 2.29 12.94 1.88
C ALA A 84 1.61 11.62 2.29
N GLU A 85 1.69 10.59 1.44
CA GLU A 85 1.10 9.28 1.70
C GLU A 85 1.84 8.48 2.78
N ILE A 86 3.15 8.67 2.94
CA ILE A 86 3.91 8.06 4.04
C ILE A 86 3.57 8.71 5.39
N ASP A 87 3.41 10.04 5.41
CA ASP A 87 3.02 10.77 6.63
C ASP A 87 1.58 10.46 7.06
N ASP A 88 0.67 10.32 6.10
CA ASP A 88 -0.73 9.97 6.33
C ASP A 88 -1.24 8.99 5.29
N THR A 89 -1.22 7.70 5.64
CA THR A 89 -1.60 6.62 4.74
C THR A 89 -3.08 6.60 4.38
N VAL A 90 -3.94 7.37 5.06
CA VAL A 90 -5.34 7.56 4.68
C VAL A 90 -5.47 8.29 3.33
N ARG A 91 -4.41 8.99 2.89
CA ARG A 91 -4.34 9.64 1.58
C ARG A 91 -4.24 8.65 0.43
N ILE A 92 -3.77 7.43 0.70
CA ILE A 92 -3.77 6.33 -0.26
C ILE A 92 -5.21 5.82 -0.32
N ALA A 93 -5.91 6.15 -1.41
CA ALA A 93 -7.32 5.83 -1.57
C ALA A 93 -7.60 5.16 -2.91
N GLN A 94 -8.57 4.24 -2.93
CA GLN A 94 -9.07 3.59 -4.14
C GLN A 94 -9.92 4.55 -4.99
N ARG A 95 -10.51 5.56 -4.33
CA ARG A 95 -11.46 6.51 -4.93
C ARG A 95 -12.60 5.77 -5.65
N GLY A 96 -12.88 6.13 -6.91
CA GLY A 96 -13.95 5.53 -7.71
C GLY A 96 -13.60 4.20 -8.38
N LYS A 97 -12.51 3.51 -7.96
CA LYS A 97 -12.08 2.23 -8.54
C LYS A 97 -12.35 1.06 -7.62
N ASN A 98 -12.49 -0.13 -8.19
CA ASN A 98 -12.67 -1.40 -7.48
C ASN A 98 -11.34 -1.99 -6.94
N SER A 99 -10.45 -1.13 -6.45
CA SER A 99 -9.09 -1.48 -6.04
C SER A 99 -8.91 -1.64 -4.52
N CYS A 100 -9.96 -1.98 -3.76
CA CYS A 100 -9.92 -2.02 -2.29
C CYS A 100 -8.75 -2.86 -1.75
N VAL A 101 -8.56 -4.08 -2.30
CA VAL A 101 -7.47 -4.99 -1.92
C VAL A 101 -6.09 -4.37 -2.19
N ALA A 102 -5.88 -3.86 -3.40
CA ALA A 102 -4.59 -3.27 -3.79
C ALA A 102 -4.30 -1.98 -3.01
N THR A 103 -5.32 -1.21 -2.68
CA THR A 103 -5.23 0.01 -1.87
C THR A 103 -4.87 -0.33 -0.44
N THR A 104 -5.57 -1.29 0.18
CA THR A 104 -5.29 -1.77 1.54
C THR A 104 -3.88 -2.33 1.69
N ALA A 105 -3.41 -3.12 0.72
CA ALA A 105 -2.03 -3.59 0.67
C ALA A 105 -1.01 -2.43 0.53
N THR A 106 -1.35 -1.39 -0.23
CA THR A 106 -0.51 -0.19 -0.38
C THR A 106 -0.43 0.61 0.92
N ILE A 107 -1.56 0.80 1.62
CA ILE A 107 -1.62 1.43 2.95
C ILE A 107 -0.75 0.67 3.94
N LEU A 108 -0.86 -0.66 3.96
CA LEU A 108 -0.06 -1.52 4.83
C LEU A 108 1.44 -1.37 4.57
N LEU A 109 1.85 -1.39 3.29
CA LEU A 109 3.23 -1.22 2.88
C LEU A 109 3.79 0.15 3.28
N ALA A 110 3.10 1.24 2.95
CA ALA A 110 3.54 2.59 3.29
C ALA A 110 3.69 2.77 4.81
N ARG A 111 2.78 2.16 5.59
CA ARG A 111 2.81 2.24 7.06
C ARG A 111 3.93 1.44 7.70
N GLN A 112 4.15 0.20 7.24
CA GLN A 112 5.11 -0.71 7.88
C GLN A 112 6.52 -0.57 7.31
N LYS A 113 6.66 -0.17 6.05
CA LYS A 113 7.89 -0.17 5.26
C LYS A 113 7.94 1.01 4.29
N PRO A 114 7.96 2.26 4.78
CA PRO A 114 7.87 3.45 3.93
C PRO A 114 9.02 3.55 2.92
N ALA A 115 10.24 3.12 3.27
CA ALA A 115 11.36 3.07 2.32
C ALA A 115 11.10 2.08 1.17
N GLU A 116 10.53 0.91 1.47
CA GLU A 116 10.15 -0.09 0.46
C GLU A 116 9.01 0.41 -0.43
N PHE A 117 8.03 1.12 0.13
CA PHE A 117 6.97 1.79 -0.62
C PHE A 117 7.54 2.74 -1.69
N VAL A 118 8.43 3.66 -1.30
CA VAL A 118 9.05 4.60 -2.26
C VAL A 118 9.92 3.87 -3.27
N ARG A 119 10.65 2.83 -2.86
CA ARG A 119 11.45 2.00 -3.77
C ARG A 119 10.59 1.38 -4.87
N ILE A 120 9.45 0.80 -4.50
CA ILE A 120 8.51 0.18 -5.43
C ILE A 120 7.89 1.23 -6.35
N VAL A 121 7.42 2.36 -5.80
CA VAL A 121 6.90 3.49 -6.59
C VAL A 121 7.93 3.98 -7.61
N ALA A 122 9.19 4.19 -7.19
CA ALA A 122 10.26 4.64 -8.08
C ALA A 122 10.58 3.62 -9.19
N GLY A 123 10.55 2.32 -8.87
CA GLY A 123 10.75 1.28 -9.87
C GLY A 123 9.61 1.20 -10.89
N LEU A 124 8.36 1.32 -10.43
CA LEU A 124 7.19 1.42 -11.31
C LEU A 124 7.17 2.72 -12.11
N ALA A 125 7.70 3.82 -11.58
CA ALA A 125 7.78 5.10 -12.26
C ALA A 125 8.94 5.19 -13.26
N SER A 126 9.93 4.29 -13.17
CA SER A 126 11.08 4.25 -14.09
C SER A 126 10.66 3.99 -15.55
N PRO A 127 11.50 4.28 -16.55
CA PRO A 127 11.22 3.96 -17.95
C PRO A 127 10.86 2.49 -18.17
N ALA A 128 11.58 1.57 -17.51
CA ALA A 128 11.31 0.14 -17.59
C ALA A 128 9.97 -0.27 -16.96
N GLY A 129 9.50 0.47 -15.94
CA GLY A 129 8.23 0.18 -15.26
C GLY A 129 8.19 -1.17 -14.55
N VAL A 130 9.34 -1.69 -14.10
CA VAL A 130 9.46 -2.98 -13.41
C VAL A 130 10.22 -2.83 -12.11
N VAL A 131 9.76 -3.50 -11.06
CA VAL A 131 10.46 -3.59 -9.79
C VAL A 131 10.33 -4.98 -9.18
N ARG A 132 11.45 -5.51 -8.69
CA ARG A 132 11.48 -6.74 -7.90
C ARG A 132 10.98 -6.43 -6.49
N MET A 133 9.92 -7.11 -6.03
CA MET A 133 9.39 -7.01 -4.66
C MET A 133 10.23 -7.82 -3.67
N ALA A 134 10.04 -7.56 -2.37
CA ALA A 134 10.75 -8.23 -1.29
C ALA A 134 10.63 -9.77 -1.32
N GLY A 135 9.46 -10.30 -1.69
CA GLY A 135 9.22 -11.74 -1.85
C GLY A 135 9.82 -12.37 -3.11
N GLY A 136 10.57 -11.60 -3.91
CA GLY A 136 11.36 -12.11 -5.03
C GLY A 136 10.64 -12.15 -6.38
N LYS A 137 9.37 -11.73 -6.47
CA LYS A 137 8.65 -11.61 -7.75
C LYS A 137 8.72 -10.19 -8.33
N ASP A 138 8.64 -10.09 -9.65
CA ASP A 138 8.56 -8.80 -10.33
C ASP A 138 7.14 -8.25 -10.31
N LEU A 139 7.03 -6.96 -10.00
CA LEU A 139 5.85 -6.15 -10.17
C LEU A 139 6.06 -5.24 -11.38
N ARG A 140 5.05 -5.14 -12.25
CA ARG A 140 5.12 -4.40 -13.51
C ARG A 140 4.04 -3.34 -13.55
N ARG A 141 4.39 -2.14 -13.99
CA ARG A 141 3.45 -1.05 -14.23
C ARG A 141 2.43 -1.51 -15.27
N SER A 142 1.15 -1.41 -14.93
CA SER A 142 0.06 -1.77 -15.84
C SER A 142 0.02 -0.82 -17.04
N GLU A 143 -0.37 -1.35 -18.20
CA GLU A 143 -0.81 -0.52 -19.31
C GLU A 143 -2.05 0.29 -18.89
N GLY A 144 -2.22 1.49 -19.46
CA GLY A 144 -3.34 2.37 -19.12
C GLY A 144 -3.31 2.97 -17.71
N TRP A 145 -2.22 2.81 -16.94
CA TRP A 145 -2.08 3.40 -15.58
C TRP A 145 -2.32 4.92 -15.54
N ASN A 146 -2.06 5.61 -16.65
CA ASN A 146 -2.17 7.06 -16.81
C ASN A 146 -3.55 7.50 -17.33
N THR A 147 -4.58 6.66 -17.24
CA THR A 147 -5.95 7.06 -17.60
C THR A 147 -6.35 8.35 -16.88
N GLN A 148 -7.03 9.24 -17.60
CA GLN A 148 -7.49 10.53 -17.06
C GLN A 148 -8.70 10.36 -16.14
N ASP A 149 -9.54 9.36 -16.42
CA ASP A 149 -10.74 9.06 -15.62
C ASP A 149 -10.46 7.98 -14.56
N ASP A 150 -9.60 8.34 -13.61
CA ASP A 150 -9.18 7.44 -12.55
C ASP A 150 -9.83 7.70 -11.19
N GLY A 151 -10.90 8.50 -11.17
CA GLY A 151 -11.59 8.90 -9.94
C GLY A 151 -10.76 9.76 -8.99
N GLY A 152 -9.66 10.35 -9.46
CA GLY A 152 -8.81 11.24 -8.67
C GLY A 152 -7.81 10.54 -7.74
N ARG A 153 -7.38 9.31 -8.06
CA ARG A 153 -6.23 8.70 -7.37
C ARG A 153 -4.94 9.47 -7.69
N THR A 154 -4.01 9.48 -6.74
CA THR A 154 -2.64 9.99 -6.93
C THR A 154 -1.89 9.19 -7.99
N THR A 155 -0.80 9.74 -8.52
CA THR A 155 0.07 9.05 -9.48
C THR A 155 0.72 7.81 -8.85
N THR A 156 1.15 7.90 -7.60
CA THR A 156 1.65 6.76 -6.81
C THR A 156 0.61 5.64 -6.70
N SER A 157 -0.64 5.98 -6.34
CA SER A 157 -1.75 5.04 -6.24
C SER A 157 -2.10 4.39 -7.57
N ARG A 158 -2.14 5.17 -8.67
CA ARG A 158 -2.38 4.67 -10.03
C ARG A 158 -1.37 3.61 -10.45
N LEU A 159 -0.09 3.92 -10.28
CA LEU A 159 1.01 3.03 -10.62
C LEU A 159 0.95 1.74 -9.83
N LEU A 160 0.87 1.86 -8.50
CA LEU A 160 1.02 0.72 -7.61
C LEU A 160 -0.25 -0.14 -7.56
N GLN A 161 -1.43 0.47 -7.35
CA GLN A 161 -2.65 -0.31 -7.18
C GLN A 161 -3.00 -1.10 -8.45
N SER A 162 -2.86 -0.49 -9.64
CA SER A 162 -3.13 -1.18 -10.90
C SER A 162 -2.16 -2.34 -11.14
N ALA A 163 -0.87 -2.14 -10.81
CA ALA A 163 0.15 -3.18 -10.91
C ALA A 163 -0.15 -4.35 -9.96
N LEU A 164 -0.62 -4.05 -8.75
CA LEU A 164 -0.99 -5.05 -7.75
C LEU A 164 -2.24 -5.82 -8.15
N LEU A 165 -3.25 -5.17 -8.73
CA LEU A 165 -4.43 -5.86 -9.26
C LEU A 165 -4.05 -6.86 -10.36
N ASN A 166 -3.12 -6.51 -11.23
CA ASN A 166 -2.55 -7.44 -12.21
C ASN A 166 -1.80 -8.60 -11.53
N PHE A 167 -0.94 -8.29 -10.56
CA PHE A 167 -0.14 -9.29 -9.88
C PHE A 167 -0.96 -10.29 -9.04
N GLY A 168 -1.99 -9.80 -8.36
CA GLY A 168 -2.83 -10.59 -7.45
C GLY A 168 -3.86 -11.49 -8.15
N ALA A 169 -4.05 -11.34 -9.45
CA ALA A 169 -5.04 -12.10 -10.20
C ALA A 169 -4.81 -13.62 -10.07
N ALA A 170 -5.90 -14.37 -9.91
CA ALA A 170 -5.85 -15.83 -9.76
C ALA A 170 -5.64 -16.54 -11.11
N LEU A 171 -6.12 -15.93 -12.19
CA LEU A 171 -6.04 -16.42 -13.57
C LEU A 171 -5.07 -15.55 -14.38
N PRO A 172 -4.65 -15.98 -15.58
CA PRO A 172 -3.86 -15.15 -16.52
C PRO A 172 -4.73 -14.03 -17.13
N THR A 173 -5.38 -13.26 -16.28
CA THR A 173 -6.19 -12.09 -16.61
C THR A 173 -5.38 -10.83 -16.45
N THR A 174 -5.69 -9.80 -17.24
CA THR A 174 -5.12 -8.46 -17.07
C THR A 174 -6.20 -7.52 -16.56
N TYR A 175 -5.91 -6.80 -15.49
CA TYR A 175 -6.67 -5.66 -15.01
C TYR A 175 -6.48 -4.48 -15.96
N ASP A 176 -7.60 -3.99 -16.48
CA ASP A 176 -7.69 -2.79 -17.31
C ASP A 176 -8.15 -1.61 -16.45
N PRO A 177 -7.29 -0.60 -16.18
CA PRO A 177 -7.64 0.56 -15.39
C PRO A 177 -8.74 1.45 -16.00
N ILE A 178 -8.98 1.35 -17.32
CA ILE A 178 -10.01 2.13 -18.01
C ILE A 178 -11.38 1.55 -17.70
N SER A 179 -11.56 0.25 -17.94
CA SER A 179 -12.83 -0.42 -17.64
C SER A 179 -13.00 -0.86 -16.19
N ASP A 180 -11.97 -0.67 -15.35
CA ASP A 180 -11.96 -1.05 -13.92
C ASP A 180 -12.34 -2.53 -13.72
N SER A 181 -11.78 -3.41 -14.56
CA SER A 181 -12.09 -4.84 -14.55
C SER A 181 -10.91 -5.71 -14.95
N HIS A 182 -10.86 -6.94 -14.44
CA HIS A 182 -9.99 -8.01 -14.94
C HIS A 182 -10.59 -8.62 -16.19
N ARG A 183 -9.74 -8.91 -17.17
CA ARG A 183 -10.13 -9.47 -18.47
C ARG A 183 -9.32 -10.70 -18.84
N PHE A 184 -9.99 -11.70 -19.38
CA PHE A 184 -9.40 -12.82 -20.11
C PHE A 184 -9.83 -12.71 -21.59
N GLY A 185 -8.98 -12.09 -22.42
CA GLY A 185 -9.38 -11.68 -23.75
C GLY A 185 -10.56 -10.70 -23.71
N PRO A 186 -11.67 -10.96 -24.44
CA PRO A 186 -12.84 -10.08 -24.43
C PRO A 186 -13.75 -10.25 -23.20
N ILE A 187 -13.49 -11.23 -22.33
CA ILE A 187 -14.37 -11.59 -21.23
C ILE A 187 -13.95 -10.87 -19.95
N SER A 188 -14.86 -10.10 -19.33
CA SER A 188 -14.66 -9.57 -17.98
C SER A 188 -14.83 -10.67 -16.94
N THR A 189 -13.89 -10.79 -16.02
CA THR A 189 -13.87 -11.83 -14.97
C THR A 189 -14.12 -11.27 -13.57
N GLY A 190 -14.56 -10.01 -13.47
CA GLY A 190 -14.78 -9.28 -12.21
C GLY A 190 -13.80 -8.12 -12.00
N ASN A 191 -14.03 -7.32 -10.96
CA ASN A 191 -13.37 -6.01 -10.81
C ASN A 191 -12.39 -5.95 -9.63
N GLY A 192 -12.22 -7.04 -8.87
CA GLY A 192 -11.45 -7.05 -7.64
C GLY A 192 -10.60 -8.32 -7.50
N LEU A 193 -10.06 -8.52 -6.30
CA LEU A 193 -9.25 -9.69 -5.97
C LEU A 193 -9.91 -10.53 -4.88
N THR A 194 -9.60 -11.83 -4.90
CA THR A 194 -9.96 -12.74 -3.81
C THR A 194 -8.99 -12.56 -2.63
N GLY A 195 -9.36 -13.06 -1.45
CA GLY A 195 -8.45 -13.09 -0.29
C GLY A 195 -7.12 -13.80 -0.59
N GLY A 196 -7.13 -14.85 -1.44
CA GLY A 196 -5.92 -15.51 -1.91
C GLY A 196 -5.01 -14.60 -2.78
N GLY A 197 -5.61 -13.72 -3.58
CA GLY A 197 -4.89 -12.66 -4.32
C GLY A 197 -4.29 -11.62 -3.36
N SER A 198 -5.04 -11.22 -2.34
CA SER A 198 -4.57 -10.30 -1.28
C SER A 198 -3.39 -10.86 -0.50
N ALA A 199 -3.49 -12.10 0.01
CA ALA A 199 -2.40 -12.75 0.73
C ALA A 199 -1.14 -12.92 -0.13
N ARG A 200 -1.31 -13.20 -1.44
CA ARG A 200 -0.19 -13.27 -2.39
C ARG A 200 0.51 -11.93 -2.57
N ILE A 201 -0.26 -10.84 -2.75
CA ILE A 201 0.28 -9.48 -2.82
C ILE A 201 1.06 -9.14 -1.56
N ASN A 202 0.41 -9.28 -0.39
CA ASN A 202 1.00 -8.91 0.88
C ASN A 202 2.24 -9.74 1.19
N SER A 203 2.24 -11.03 0.82
CA SER A 203 3.44 -11.86 0.98
C SER A 203 4.64 -11.34 0.20
N GLN A 204 4.39 -10.85 -1.01
CA GLN A 204 5.43 -10.36 -1.91
C GLN A 204 5.91 -8.96 -1.55
N LEU A 205 4.99 -8.06 -1.19
CA LEU A 205 5.32 -6.71 -0.74
C LEU A 205 6.08 -6.70 0.59
N GLN A 206 5.66 -7.54 1.54
CA GLN A 206 6.23 -7.55 2.89
C GLN A 206 7.42 -8.50 3.04
N GLY A 207 7.70 -9.33 2.03
CA GLY A 207 8.81 -10.30 2.07
C GLY A 207 8.65 -11.40 3.14
N ARG A 208 7.41 -11.65 3.59
CA ARG A 208 7.07 -12.66 4.60
C ARG A 208 5.71 -13.29 4.26
N PRO A 209 5.46 -14.56 4.60
CA PRO A 209 4.20 -15.21 4.25
C PRO A 209 2.97 -14.59 4.95
N PHE A 210 1.90 -14.44 4.19
CA PHE A 210 0.54 -14.13 4.65
C PHE A 210 -0.37 -15.30 4.31
N GLU A 211 -1.35 -15.56 5.17
CA GLU A 211 -2.37 -16.58 4.96
C GLU A 211 -3.76 -15.94 4.89
N ALA A 212 -4.53 -16.30 3.87
CA ALA A 212 -5.92 -15.89 3.74
C ALA A 212 -6.82 -16.87 4.50
N HIS A 213 -7.59 -16.35 5.44
CA HIS A 213 -8.62 -17.09 6.14
C HIS A 213 -9.99 -16.61 5.66
N LEU A 214 -10.79 -17.51 5.10
CA LEU A 214 -12.17 -17.22 4.69
C LEU A 214 -13.12 -17.65 5.80
N PHE A 215 -14.02 -16.76 6.19
CA PHE A 215 -14.93 -16.99 7.30
C PHE A 215 -16.31 -17.30 6.76
N THR A 216 -16.86 -18.43 7.21
CA THR A 216 -18.24 -18.81 6.93
C THR A 216 -19.16 -18.25 8.01
N THR A 217 -20.47 -18.30 7.78
CA THR A 217 -21.47 -17.87 8.77
C THR A 217 -21.59 -18.82 9.96
N ILE A 218 -21.00 -20.02 9.90
CA ILE A 218 -21.24 -21.11 10.85
C ILE A 218 -20.45 -20.91 12.16
N ASP A 219 -19.22 -20.38 12.11
CA ASP A 219 -18.37 -20.25 13.30
C ASP A 219 -17.70 -18.87 13.43
N ARG A 220 -18.52 -17.83 13.59
CA ARG A 220 -18.03 -16.46 13.79
C ARG A 220 -17.26 -16.28 15.11
N SER A 221 -17.40 -17.18 16.08
CA SER A 221 -16.69 -17.11 17.36
C SER A 221 -15.23 -17.50 17.19
N PHE A 222 -14.99 -18.64 16.55
CA PHE A 222 -13.65 -19.12 16.26
C PHE A 222 -12.88 -18.15 15.35
N GLU A 223 -13.53 -17.61 14.32
CA GLU A 223 -12.86 -16.69 13.40
C GLU A 223 -12.55 -15.33 14.03
N TRP A 224 -13.45 -14.83 14.87
CA TRP A 224 -13.14 -13.65 15.68
C TRP A 224 -11.98 -13.91 16.65
N HIS A 225 -11.99 -15.06 17.32
CA HIS A 225 -10.91 -15.47 18.22
C HIS A 225 -9.55 -15.50 17.50
N ARG A 226 -9.51 -16.01 16.26
CA ARG A 226 -8.30 -15.99 15.42
C ARG A 226 -7.78 -14.57 15.19
N VAL A 227 -8.65 -13.63 14.82
CA VAL A 227 -8.29 -12.22 14.59
C VAL A 227 -7.76 -11.57 15.87
N THR A 228 -8.46 -11.74 16.99
CA THR A 228 -8.05 -11.15 18.27
C THR A 228 -6.73 -11.73 18.77
N THR A 229 -6.52 -13.04 18.61
CA THR A 229 -5.28 -13.72 18.97
C THR A 229 -4.11 -13.22 18.11
N ALA A 230 -4.31 -13.01 16.82
CA ALA A 230 -3.29 -12.43 15.94
C ALA A 230 -2.93 -10.98 16.33
N LEU A 231 -3.93 -10.15 16.66
CA LEU A 231 -3.69 -8.79 17.16
C LEU A 231 -2.93 -8.79 18.50
N ALA A 232 -3.33 -9.64 19.45
CA ALA A 232 -2.67 -9.78 20.74
C ALA A 232 -1.21 -10.27 20.61
N ALA A 233 -0.92 -11.09 19.60
CA ALA A 233 0.42 -11.53 19.26
C ALA A 233 1.26 -10.49 18.49
N GLY A 234 0.76 -9.24 18.33
CA GLY A 234 1.49 -8.18 17.64
C GLY A 234 1.60 -8.36 16.12
N LYS A 235 0.74 -9.20 15.52
CA LYS A 235 0.76 -9.42 14.06
C LYS A 235 0.08 -8.31 13.27
N GLY A 236 -0.67 -7.43 13.94
CA GLY A 236 -1.34 -6.27 13.33
C GLY A 236 -0.38 -5.13 12.96
N PRO A 237 -0.82 -4.18 12.12
CA PRO A 237 -2.07 -4.20 11.35
C PRO A 237 -2.04 -5.22 10.21
N PHE A 238 -3.20 -5.72 9.80
CA PHE A 238 -3.35 -6.64 8.66
C PHE A 238 -4.70 -6.47 7.95
N PRO A 239 -4.80 -6.85 6.65
CA PRO A 239 -6.05 -6.74 5.90
C PRO A 239 -7.13 -7.69 6.40
N VAL A 240 -8.38 -7.27 6.28
CA VAL A 240 -9.57 -8.07 6.55
C VAL A 240 -10.69 -7.72 5.58
N GLY A 241 -11.44 -8.72 5.13
CA GLY A 241 -12.63 -8.55 4.31
C GLY A 241 -13.87 -8.38 5.17
N LEU A 242 -14.66 -7.35 4.89
CA LEU A 242 -15.95 -7.08 5.52
C LEU A 242 -17.08 -7.19 4.50
N GLN A 243 -18.23 -7.73 4.91
CA GLN A 243 -19.48 -7.56 4.17
C GLN A 243 -19.82 -6.07 4.11
N TRP A 244 -19.93 -5.53 2.90
CA TRP A 244 -20.18 -4.10 2.69
C TRP A 244 -21.45 -3.87 1.88
N GLY A 245 -22.44 -3.24 2.51
CA GLY A 245 -23.79 -3.12 1.95
C GLY A 245 -24.35 -4.46 1.47
N SER A 246 -25.12 -4.42 0.37
CA SER A 246 -25.61 -5.60 -0.34
C SER A 246 -24.58 -6.22 -1.30
N GLY A 247 -23.44 -5.55 -1.53
CA GLY A 247 -22.63 -5.69 -2.74
C GLY A 247 -21.40 -6.61 -2.67
N GLY A 248 -21.12 -7.26 -1.55
CA GLY A 248 -20.04 -8.24 -1.44
C GLY A 248 -18.98 -7.89 -0.39
N SER A 249 -17.76 -8.38 -0.57
CA SER A 249 -16.63 -8.19 0.36
C SER A 249 -15.85 -6.92 0.02
N HIS A 250 -15.56 -6.10 1.03
CA HIS A 250 -14.71 -4.92 0.96
C HIS A 250 -13.52 -5.09 1.90
N GLU A 251 -12.29 -5.00 1.37
CA GLU A 251 -11.08 -5.18 2.18
C GLU A 251 -10.69 -3.88 2.87
N VAL A 252 -10.54 -3.91 4.19
CA VAL A 252 -10.07 -2.79 5.02
C VAL A 252 -8.79 -3.17 5.76
N LEU A 253 -8.02 -2.19 6.22
CA LEU A 253 -6.86 -2.45 7.07
C LEU A 253 -7.26 -2.42 8.55
N LEU A 254 -7.28 -3.58 9.21
CA LEU A 254 -7.52 -3.67 10.65
C LEU A 254 -6.31 -3.11 11.41
N GLU A 255 -6.50 -2.01 12.14
CA GLU A 255 -5.44 -1.36 12.91
C GLU A 255 -5.32 -1.91 14.33
N GLY A 256 -6.44 -2.29 14.94
CA GLY A 256 -6.48 -2.85 16.29
C GLY A 256 -7.84 -2.68 16.96
N ILE A 257 -7.88 -3.06 18.24
CA ILE A 257 -9.06 -2.96 19.10
C ILE A 257 -8.69 -2.06 20.28
N ARG A 258 -9.55 -1.09 20.60
CA ARG A 258 -9.39 -0.21 21.75
C ARG A 258 -10.73 -0.12 22.45
N ASP A 259 -10.74 -0.47 23.73
CA ASP A 259 -11.96 -0.59 24.53
C ASP A 259 -12.97 -1.54 23.85
N SER A 260 -14.12 -1.04 23.42
CA SER A 260 -15.16 -1.78 22.70
C SER A 260 -15.22 -1.46 21.20
N TRP A 261 -14.19 -0.80 20.65
CA TRP A 261 -14.15 -0.34 19.26
C TRP A 261 -13.05 -1.03 18.47
N VAL A 262 -13.42 -1.49 17.28
CA VAL A 262 -12.48 -1.95 16.25
C VAL A 262 -12.10 -0.76 15.38
N ILE A 263 -10.81 -0.44 15.30
CA ILE A 263 -10.29 0.67 14.49
C ILE A 263 -9.71 0.11 13.19
N PHE A 264 -10.08 0.68 12.06
CA PHE A 264 -9.57 0.26 10.75
C PHE A 264 -9.45 1.42 9.77
N THR A 265 -8.57 1.27 8.77
CA THR A 265 -8.51 2.17 7.62
C THR A 265 -9.35 1.60 6.49
N ASN A 266 -10.35 2.35 6.06
CA ASN A 266 -11.11 2.06 4.86
C ASN A 266 -10.35 2.62 3.63
N PRO A 267 -10.06 1.79 2.60
CA PRO A 267 -9.36 2.24 1.40
C PRO A 267 -10.11 3.31 0.59
N SER A 268 -11.34 3.68 0.94
CA SER A 268 -12.00 4.88 0.41
C SER A 268 -11.36 6.20 0.87
N GLY A 269 -10.39 6.15 1.78
CA GLY A 269 -9.64 7.32 2.24
C GLY A 269 -10.10 7.85 3.60
N HIS A 270 -10.54 6.95 4.50
CA HIS A 270 -10.98 7.32 5.84
C HIS A 270 -10.53 6.29 6.87
N ARG A 271 -10.14 6.76 8.06
CA ARG A 271 -10.09 5.91 9.26
C ARG A 271 -11.48 5.84 9.87
N GLN A 272 -11.92 4.64 10.20
CA GLN A 272 -13.25 4.37 10.75
C GLN A 272 -13.13 3.52 12.01
N HIS A 273 -14.24 3.43 12.72
CA HIS A 273 -14.41 2.51 13.82
C HIS A 273 -15.81 1.91 13.81
N LEU A 274 -15.93 0.68 14.31
CA LEU A 274 -17.20 0.00 14.55
C LEU A 274 -17.15 -0.64 15.94
N SER A 275 -18.30 -0.87 16.55
CA SER A 275 -18.33 -1.69 17.75
C SER A 275 -17.79 -3.10 17.45
N VAL A 276 -17.24 -3.79 18.45
CA VAL A 276 -16.75 -5.17 18.26
C VAL A 276 -17.83 -6.09 17.69
N ASP A 277 -19.06 -6.01 18.20
CA ASP A 277 -20.17 -6.86 17.74
C ASP A 277 -20.56 -6.57 16.30
N GLU A 278 -20.69 -5.29 15.94
CA GLU A 278 -20.98 -4.87 14.58
C GLU A 278 -19.89 -5.34 13.61
N PHE A 279 -18.62 -5.04 13.91
CA PHE A 279 -17.48 -5.44 13.08
C PHE A 279 -17.44 -6.95 12.87
N ARG A 280 -17.58 -7.72 13.96
CA ARG A 280 -17.62 -9.19 13.92
C ARG A 280 -18.77 -9.72 13.07
N SER A 281 -19.92 -9.05 13.06
CA SER A 281 -21.06 -9.45 12.24
C SER A 281 -20.80 -9.30 10.72
N HIS A 282 -19.96 -8.32 10.37
CA HIS A 282 -19.54 -8.02 9.00
C HIS A 282 -18.32 -8.81 8.56
N LEU A 283 -17.51 -9.33 9.46
CA LEU A 283 -16.26 -10.01 9.12
C LEU A 283 -16.47 -11.22 8.18
N ARG A 284 -15.67 -11.30 7.11
CA ARG A 284 -15.74 -12.32 6.05
C ARG A 284 -14.39 -12.96 5.72
N SER A 285 -13.29 -12.24 5.90
CA SER A 285 -11.95 -12.81 5.75
C SER A 285 -10.93 -12.07 6.60
N ALA A 286 -9.76 -12.68 6.79
CA ALA A 286 -8.58 -12.02 7.31
C ALA A 286 -7.31 -12.54 6.63
N GLU A 287 -6.38 -11.64 6.32
CA GLU A 287 -5.09 -11.95 5.72
C GLU A 287 -4.00 -11.80 6.79
N ILE A 288 -3.74 -12.87 7.54
CA ILE A 288 -2.91 -12.81 8.74
C ILE A 288 -1.46 -13.20 8.40
N PRO A 289 -0.44 -12.43 8.84
CA PRO A 289 0.95 -12.85 8.73
C PRO A 289 1.19 -14.18 9.46
N ARG A 290 1.88 -15.12 8.83
CA ARG A 290 2.26 -16.38 9.48
C ARG A 290 3.33 -16.15 10.55
#